data_AF-A0A9E5NAW5-F1
#
_entry.id   AF-A0A9E5NAW5-F1
#
_cell.length_a   1.000
_cell.length_b   1.000
_cell.length_c   1.000
_cell.angle_alpha   90.00
_cell.angle_beta   90.00
_cell.angle_gamma   90.00
#
_symmetry.space_group_name_H-M   'P 1'
#
loop_
_entity.id
_entity.type
_entity.pdbx_description
1 polymer ?
#
loop_
_entity_poly.entity_id
_entity_poly.type
_entity_poly.pdbx_seq_one_letter_code
_entity_poly.pdbx_strand_id
1 'polypeptide(L)'
;MVQLIQESIEPESWFDLSDLGEGTITPYPTQSPKKLAVYNTHEVHREIEKLLEALRRSLGHQVSIEARFLVVSENFLEDIGLDVDFINNLGGKWGQVTFEQNSAFMTEPTATQVPLSIGGIGASAANIAGGYGSILDDLQVAFLLRATQAHRDSKSLTAPVATVLSGESANFNINRTVILPLPPIQTQGVITTGAVTGTQQAGGANQPQYLPVPIGS
;
A
#
# COMPACT_ATOMS: atom_id res chain seq x y z
N MET A 1 -4.23 41.01 7.33
CA MET A 1 -2.99 41.83 7.30
C MET A 1 -3.26 43.26 7.73
N VAL A 2 -4.19 43.98 7.09
CA VAL A 2 -4.58 45.35 7.53
C VAL A 2 -4.98 45.37 9.00
N GLN A 3 -5.85 44.45 9.41
CA GLN A 3 -6.27 44.29 10.80
C GLN A 3 -5.10 44.03 11.78
N LEU A 4 -4.09 43.26 11.37
CA LEU A 4 -2.91 43.01 12.21
C LEU A 4 -2.08 44.28 12.43
N ILE A 5 -2.00 45.15 11.42
CA ILE A 5 -1.31 46.44 11.53
C ILE A 5 -2.09 47.37 12.47
N GLN A 6 -3.41 47.45 12.28
CA GLN A 6 -4.27 48.31 13.10
C GLN A 6 -4.30 47.87 14.58
N GLU A 7 -4.30 46.56 14.86
CA GLU A 7 -4.36 46.03 16.23
C GLU A 7 -2.99 46.03 16.96
N SER A 8 -1.86 46.04 16.23
CA SER A 8 -0.53 45.92 16.84
C SER A 8 0.23 47.24 16.98
N ILE A 9 -0.09 48.25 16.18
CA ILE A 9 0.60 49.55 16.16
C ILE A 9 -0.41 50.64 16.48
N GLU A 10 -0.21 51.33 17.61
CA GLU A 10 -1.06 52.40 18.15
C GLU A 10 -2.55 52.26 17.77
N PRO A 11 -3.30 51.32 18.38
CA PRO A 11 -4.70 51.05 18.05
C PRO A 11 -5.60 52.29 18.10
N GLU A 12 -5.29 53.22 19.01
CA GLU A 12 -6.01 54.48 19.19
C GLU A 12 -5.80 55.50 18.05
N SER A 13 -4.77 55.32 17.21
CA SER A 13 -4.47 56.25 16.10
C SER A 13 -5.33 56.01 14.86
N TRP A 14 -5.98 54.84 14.75
CA TRP A 14 -6.71 54.42 13.56
C TRP A 14 -8.17 54.85 13.62
N PHE A 15 -8.65 55.43 12.51
CA PHE A 15 -10.05 55.86 12.36
C PHE A 15 -11.06 54.71 12.55
N ASP A 16 -10.69 53.49 12.18
CA ASP A 16 -11.58 52.32 12.29
C ASP A 16 -11.66 51.75 13.73
N LEU A 17 -10.73 52.09 14.60
CA LEU A 17 -10.61 51.52 15.96
C LEU A 17 -10.92 52.52 17.08
N SER A 18 -10.75 53.82 16.84
CA SER A 18 -10.97 54.87 17.83
C SER A 18 -11.71 56.07 17.22
N ASP A 19 -12.63 56.65 17.99
CA ASP A 19 -13.41 57.85 17.62
C ASP A 19 -12.55 59.11 17.48
N LEU A 20 -11.29 59.07 17.95
CA LEU A 20 -10.29 60.15 17.87
C LEU A 20 -9.15 59.85 16.89
N GLY A 21 -9.17 58.70 16.21
CA GLY A 21 -8.11 58.29 15.28
C GLY A 21 -8.24 58.97 13.92
N GLU A 22 -7.16 59.55 13.41
CA GLU A 22 -7.11 60.17 12.07
C GLU A 22 -6.42 59.28 11.02
N GLY A 23 -5.86 58.15 11.43
CA GLY A 23 -5.11 57.24 10.56
C GLY A 23 -6.00 56.39 9.67
N THR A 24 -5.65 56.28 8.38
CA THR A 24 -6.35 55.39 7.43
C THR A 24 -5.38 54.48 6.68
N ILE A 25 -5.85 53.28 6.33
CA ILE A 25 -5.06 52.24 5.68
C ILE A 25 -5.89 51.63 4.54
N THR A 26 -5.40 51.79 3.31
CA THR A 26 -6.07 51.30 2.09
C THR A 26 -5.24 50.18 1.46
N PRO A 27 -5.70 48.91 1.50
CA PRO A 27 -5.04 47.82 0.80
C PRO A 27 -5.40 47.79 -0.69
N TYR A 28 -4.42 47.46 -1.55
CA TYR A 28 -4.63 47.19 -2.97
C TYR A 28 -4.28 45.72 -3.28
N PRO A 29 -5.14 44.75 -2.90
CA PRO A 29 -4.83 43.32 -3.01
C PRO A 29 -4.82 42.79 -4.46
N THR A 30 -5.47 43.49 -5.39
CA THR A 30 -5.60 43.08 -6.80
C THR A 30 -4.40 43.48 -7.66
N GLN A 31 -3.53 44.38 -7.18
CA GLN A 31 -2.33 44.78 -7.90
C GLN A 31 -1.18 43.81 -7.60
N SER A 32 -0.35 43.53 -8.61
CA SER A 32 0.90 42.77 -8.46
C SER A 32 2.08 43.67 -8.85
N PRO A 33 3.00 44.00 -7.91
CA PRO A 33 3.06 43.52 -6.52
C PRO A 33 1.93 44.09 -5.66
N LYS A 34 1.57 43.36 -4.58
CA LYS A 34 0.58 43.82 -3.60
C LYS A 34 1.06 45.13 -2.97
N LYS A 35 0.20 46.14 -2.94
CA LYS A 35 0.52 47.46 -2.37
C LYS A 35 -0.41 47.80 -1.21
N LEU A 36 0.11 48.61 -0.31
CA LEU A 36 -0.61 49.14 0.84
C LEU A 36 -0.34 50.64 0.90
N ALA A 37 -1.39 51.46 0.91
CA ALA A 37 -1.28 52.89 1.17
C ALA A 37 -1.69 53.16 2.62
N VAL A 38 -0.86 53.87 3.36
CA VAL A 38 -1.10 54.24 4.76
C VAL A 38 -0.98 55.74 4.90
N TYR A 39 -1.91 56.34 5.62
CA TYR A 39 -1.89 57.73 6.01
C TYR A 39 -1.90 57.79 7.54
N ASN A 40 -0.77 58.19 8.13
CA ASN A 40 -0.61 58.36 9.57
C ASN A 40 0.63 59.25 9.87
N THR A 41 1.00 59.41 11.14
CA THR A 41 2.20 60.14 11.59
C THR A 41 3.50 59.43 11.21
N HIS A 42 4.62 60.17 11.20
CA HIS A 42 5.93 59.64 10.80
C HIS A 42 6.40 58.51 11.74
N GLU A 43 6.11 58.62 13.02
CA GLU A 43 6.43 57.65 14.06
C GLU A 43 5.76 56.31 13.76
N VAL A 44 4.45 56.32 13.46
CA VAL A 44 3.69 55.12 13.09
C VAL A 44 4.23 54.49 11.80
N HIS A 45 4.61 55.29 10.81
CA HIS A 45 5.23 54.78 9.58
C HIS A 45 6.52 53.98 9.85
N ARG A 46 7.36 54.42 10.80
CA ARG A 46 8.59 53.68 11.18
C ARG A 46 8.29 52.35 11.87
N GLU A 47 7.21 52.30 12.66
CA GLU A 47 6.80 51.05 13.31
C GLU A 47 6.22 50.06 12.31
N ILE A 48 5.41 50.55 11.36
CA ILE A 48 4.89 49.73 10.26
C ILE A 48 6.03 49.17 9.42
N GLU A 49 7.05 49.98 9.10
CA GLU A 49 8.23 49.50 8.37
C GLU A 49 8.94 48.36 9.09
N LYS A 50 9.20 48.50 10.40
CA LYS A 50 9.82 47.43 11.22
C LYS A 50 8.97 46.15 11.24
N LEU A 51 7.65 46.28 11.39
CA LEU A 51 6.74 45.14 11.39
C LEU A 51 6.74 44.44 10.03
N LEU A 52 6.61 45.20 8.93
CA LEU A 52 6.60 44.64 7.58
C LEU A 52 7.92 43.95 7.24
N GLU A 53 9.05 44.49 7.70
CA GLU A 53 10.37 43.87 7.50
C GLU A 53 10.49 42.56 8.28
N ALA A 54 9.99 42.51 9.53
CA ALA A 54 9.94 41.28 10.32
C ALA A 54 9.03 40.21 9.67
N LEU A 55 7.85 40.60 9.19
CA LEU A 55 6.94 39.70 8.47
C LEU A 55 7.58 39.19 7.17
N ARG A 56 8.24 40.07 6.40
CA ARG A 56 8.94 39.69 5.17
C ARG A 56 10.06 38.70 5.46
N ARG A 57 10.80 38.87 6.56
CA ARG A 57 11.86 37.93 6.96
C ARG A 57 11.31 36.55 7.29
N SER A 58 10.13 36.48 7.92
CA SER A 58 9.46 35.20 8.24
C SER A 58 8.81 34.55 7.02
N LEU A 59 8.30 35.35 6.08
CA LEU A 59 7.67 34.90 4.84
C LEU A 59 8.75 34.53 3.81
N GLY A 60 9.24 33.29 3.86
CA GLY A 60 10.25 32.81 2.91
C GLY A 60 11.01 31.57 3.35
N HIS A 61 10.83 31.13 4.60
CA HIS A 61 11.37 29.86 5.06
C HIS A 61 10.61 28.72 4.40
N GLN A 62 11.28 28.00 3.49
CA GLN A 62 10.78 26.74 2.96
C GLN A 62 11.10 25.61 3.94
N VAL A 63 10.13 24.74 4.19
CA VAL A 63 10.26 23.56 5.03
C VAL A 63 10.01 22.33 4.16
N SER A 64 10.90 21.34 4.25
CA SER A 64 10.71 20.04 3.62
C SER A 64 10.20 19.05 4.65
N ILE A 65 9.09 18.37 4.33
CA ILE A 65 8.42 17.40 5.18
C ILE A 65 8.58 16.03 4.52
N GLU A 66 9.24 15.10 5.20
CA GLU A 66 9.37 13.70 4.80
C GLU A 66 8.45 12.83 5.66
N ALA A 67 7.58 12.04 5.02
CA ALA A 67 6.82 11.00 5.71
C ALA A 67 7.46 9.63 5.41
N ARG A 68 7.38 8.67 6.34
CA ARG A 68 7.93 7.32 6.16
C ARG A 68 6.89 6.27 6.54
N PHE A 69 6.48 5.47 5.57
CA PHE A 69 5.53 4.37 5.72
C PHE A 69 6.26 3.03 5.69
N LEU A 70 6.19 2.26 6.78
CA LEU A 70 6.79 0.94 6.89
C LEU A 70 5.69 -0.13 6.96
N VAL A 71 5.74 -1.11 6.06
CA VAL A 71 4.91 -2.31 6.10
C VAL A 71 5.79 -3.50 6.39
N VAL A 72 5.46 -4.27 7.43
CA VAL A 72 6.15 -5.50 7.83
C VAL A 72 5.13 -6.63 7.86
N SER A 73 5.45 -7.73 7.18
CA SER A 73 4.67 -8.96 7.17
C SER A 73 5.60 -10.11 7.50
N GLU A 74 5.17 -10.95 8.44
CA GLU A 74 5.88 -12.16 8.87
C GLU A 74 4.92 -13.33 8.69
N ASN A 75 5.39 -14.38 8.01
CA ASN A 75 4.64 -15.61 7.79
C ASN A 75 5.47 -16.78 8.30
N PHE A 76 4.95 -17.49 9.29
CA PHE A 76 5.56 -18.66 9.87
C PHE A 76 4.64 -19.87 9.67
N LEU A 77 5.22 -20.98 9.22
CA LEU A 77 4.57 -22.29 9.14
C LEU A 77 5.45 -23.29 9.89
N GLU A 78 4.82 -23.98 10.82
CA GLU A 78 5.34 -25.16 11.47
C GLU A 78 4.25 -26.23 11.43
N ASP A 79 4.55 -27.37 10.80
CA ASP A 79 3.72 -28.56 10.80
C ASP A 79 4.55 -29.73 11.32
N ILE A 80 4.06 -30.41 12.36
CA ILE A 80 4.65 -31.64 12.89
C ILE A 80 3.54 -32.69 12.91
N GLY A 81 3.64 -33.67 12.01
CA GLY A 81 2.75 -34.82 11.93
C GLY A 81 3.44 -36.08 12.45
N LEU A 82 2.75 -36.82 13.33
CA LEU A 82 3.14 -38.16 13.77
C LEU A 82 2.05 -39.14 13.37
N ASP A 83 2.42 -40.13 12.57
CA ASP A 83 1.54 -41.24 12.19
C ASP A 83 2.12 -42.54 12.75
N VAL A 84 1.28 -43.33 13.41
CA VAL A 84 1.68 -44.58 14.04
C VAL A 84 0.74 -45.70 13.62
N ASP A 85 1.31 -46.67 12.93
CA ASP A 85 0.59 -47.84 12.46
C ASP A 85 1.05 -49.09 13.21
N PHE A 86 0.08 -49.87 13.68
CA PHE A 86 0.32 -51.10 14.41
C PHE A 86 -0.20 -52.29 13.63
N ILE A 87 0.64 -53.30 13.46
CA ILE A 87 0.29 -54.55 12.81
C ILE A 87 0.53 -55.66 13.82
N ASN A 88 -0.52 -56.39 14.19
CA ASN A 88 -0.42 -57.50 15.15
C ASN A 88 -0.96 -58.80 14.54
N ASN A 89 -0.20 -59.88 14.66
CA ASN A 89 -0.62 -61.20 14.22
C ASN A 89 -1.12 -62.00 15.43
N LEU A 90 -2.44 -62.04 15.63
CA LEU A 90 -3.06 -62.68 16.80
C LEU A 90 -3.02 -64.22 16.75
N GLY A 91 -2.53 -64.80 15.66
CA GLY A 91 -2.45 -66.24 15.45
C GLY A 91 -3.83 -66.93 15.35
N GLY A 92 -3.82 -68.18 14.89
CA GLY A 92 -5.03 -69.00 14.82
C GLY A 92 -6.11 -68.44 13.87
N LYS A 93 -7.39 -68.47 14.29
CA LYS A 93 -8.56 -68.12 13.46
C LYS A 93 -8.71 -66.60 13.21
N TRP A 94 -7.96 -65.77 13.93
CA TRP A 94 -8.09 -64.31 13.93
C TRP A 94 -7.15 -63.61 12.93
N GLY A 95 -6.06 -64.25 12.51
CA GLY A 95 -5.15 -63.72 11.49
C GLY A 95 -4.46 -62.41 11.89
N GLN A 96 -4.02 -61.65 10.89
CA GLN A 96 -3.37 -60.34 11.05
C GLN A 96 -4.42 -59.24 11.23
N VAL A 97 -4.23 -58.39 12.23
CA VAL A 97 -5.03 -57.19 12.49
C VAL A 97 -4.13 -55.96 12.38
N THR A 98 -4.56 -55.00 11.56
CA THR A 98 -3.86 -53.73 11.36
C THR A 98 -4.68 -52.58 11.94
N PHE A 99 -4.00 -51.67 12.65
CA PHE A 99 -4.53 -50.41 13.12
C PHE A 99 -3.74 -49.29 12.44
N GLU A 100 -4.42 -48.54 11.57
CA GLU A 100 -3.81 -47.41 10.84
C GLU A 100 -4.38 -46.10 11.40
N GLN A 101 -3.51 -45.16 11.75
CA GLN A 101 -3.93 -43.87 12.30
C GLN A 101 -4.21 -42.84 11.19
N ASN A 102 -3.54 -42.96 10.03
CA ASN A 102 -3.72 -42.13 8.82
C ASN A 102 -3.74 -40.61 9.10
N SER A 103 -3.04 -40.15 10.15
CA SER A 103 -3.06 -38.74 10.60
C SER A 103 -2.27 -37.83 9.64
N ALA A 104 -1.37 -38.42 8.85
CA ALA A 104 -0.50 -37.74 7.92
C ALA A 104 -1.27 -36.97 6.84
N PHE A 105 -2.44 -37.45 6.39
CA PHE A 105 -3.26 -36.79 5.36
C PHE A 105 -4.13 -35.64 5.88
N MET A 106 -4.46 -35.61 7.18
CA MET A 106 -5.30 -34.55 7.79
C MET A 106 -4.48 -33.31 8.17
N THR A 107 -3.18 -33.49 8.37
CA THR A 107 -2.24 -32.45 8.79
C THR A 107 -1.52 -31.78 7.61
N GLU A 108 -1.86 -32.13 6.36
CA GLU A 108 -1.24 -31.52 5.18
C GLU A 108 -1.68 -30.04 5.02
N PRO A 109 -0.72 -29.09 4.98
CA PRO A 109 -1.04 -27.71 4.67
C PRO A 109 -1.72 -27.63 3.29
N THR A 110 -2.92 -27.04 3.23
CA THR A 110 -3.64 -26.83 1.96
C THR A 110 -3.51 -25.37 1.51
N ALA A 111 -3.39 -25.15 0.20
CA ALA A 111 -3.22 -23.83 -0.37
C ALA A 111 -4.46 -22.97 -0.06
N THR A 112 -4.26 -21.83 0.61
CA THR A 112 -5.31 -20.83 0.81
C THR A 112 -5.23 -19.76 -0.29
N GLN A 113 -6.34 -19.05 -0.54
CA GLN A 113 -6.40 -17.98 -1.54
C GLN A 113 -5.67 -16.68 -1.11
N VAL A 114 -4.98 -16.70 0.04
CA VAL A 114 -4.23 -15.55 0.53
C VAL A 114 -2.90 -15.47 -0.24
N PRO A 115 -2.59 -14.34 -0.90
CA PRO A 115 -1.28 -14.14 -1.53
C PRO A 115 -0.15 -14.38 -0.53
N LEU A 116 0.92 -15.08 -0.97
CA LEU A 116 2.08 -15.49 -0.16
C LEU A 116 1.82 -16.58 0.91
N SER A 117 0.64 -17.23 0.90
CA SER A 117 0.36 -18.39 1.73
C SER A 117 1.36 -19.53 1.51
N ILE A 118 1.70 -20.22 2.60
CA ILE A 118 2.69 -21.30 2.62
C ILE A 118 2.02 -22.66 2.30
N GLY A 119 0.70 -22.78 2.40
CA GLY A 119 -0.04 -24.04 2.28
C GLY A 119 -0.05 -24.72 0.90
N GLY A 120 0.60 -24.16 -0.12
CA GLY A 120 0.69 -24.76 -1.46
C GLY A 120 2.12 -25.12 -1.89
N ILE A 121 3.12 -24.81 -1.07
CA ILE A 121 4.51 -25.15 -1.34
C ILE A 121 4.66 -26.59 -0.86
N GLY A 122 4.61 -27.56 -1.79
CA GLY A 122 4.71 -28.99 -1.49
C GLY A 122 5.89 -29.26 -0.56
N ALA A 123 5.59 -29.32 0.73
CA ALA A 123 6.58 -29.48 1.76
C ALA A 123 7.05 -30.93 1.63
N SER A 124 8.21 -31.08 1.00
CA SER A 124 8.83 -32.38 0.78
C SER A 124 9.34 -32.85 2.14
N ALA A 125 8.44 -33.46 2.90
CA ALA A 125 8.75 -34.05 4.19
C ALA A 125 9.82 -35.14 4.00
N ALA A 126 10.83 -35.13 4.87
CA ALA A 126 11.69 -36.29 5.02
C ALA A 126 10.86 -37.43 5.63
N ASN A 127 10.41 -38.36 4.79
CA ASN A 127 9.68 -39.56 5.24
C ASN A 127 10.68 -40.52 5.90
N ILE A 128 10.75 -40.50 7.22
CA ILE A 128 11.48 -41.52 7.98
C ILE A 128 10.46 -42.60 8.35
N ALA A 129 10.40 -43.65 7.53
CA ALA A 129 9.62 -44.86 7.83
C ALA A 129 10.52 -45.87 8.56
N GLY A 130 10.27 -46.06 9.84
CA GLY A 130 10.95 -47.06 10.67
C GLY A 130 9.96 -48.11 11.14
N GLY A 131 10.22 -49.38 10.81
CA GLY A 131 9.44 -50.53 11.28
C GLY A 131 10.24 -51.36 12.28
N TYR A 132 9.70 -51.60 13.46
CA TYR A 132 10.25 -52.56 14.43
C TYR A 132 9.42 -53.84 14.41
N GLY A 133 10.07 -55.01 14.41
CA GLY A 133 9.44 -56.34 14.47
C GLY A 133 9.68 -57.20 13.22
N SER A 134 9.92 -58.50 13.43
CA SER A 134 9.98 -59.49 12.35
C SER A 134 8.61 -60.09 12.12
N ILE A 135 8.20 -60.29 10.85
CA ILE A 135 6.89 -60.82 10.42
C ILE A 135 6.47 -62.19 10.99
N LEU A 136 7.33 -62.85 11.79
CA LEU A 136 7.10 -64.21 12.26
C LEU A 136 6.58 -64.31 13.70
N ASP A 137 6.74 -63.29 14.55
CA ASP A 137 6.04 -63.20 15.84
C ASP A 137 6.27 -61.82 16.49
N ASP A 138 5.24 -61.39 17.23
CA ASP A 138 5.11 -60.18 18.03
C ASP A 138 4.88 -58.84 17.29
N LEU A 139 4.12 -57.95 17.94
CA LEU A 139 3.64 -56.64 17.49
C LEU A 139 4.63 -55.89 16.59
N GLN A 140 4.21 -55.56 15.37
CA GLN A 140 4.94 -54.66 14.47
C GLN A 140 4.42 -53.22 14.63
N VAL A 141 5.35 -52.27 14.73
CA VAL A 141 5.03 -50.84 14.81
C VAL A 141 5.79 -50.08 13.74
N ALA A 142 5.07 -49.31 12.93
CA ALA A 142 5.62 -48.37 11.96
C ALA A 142 5.33 -46.95 12.42
N PHE A 143 6.35 -46.09 12.35
CA PHE A 143 6.21 -44.66 12.65
C PHE A 143 6.58 -43.85 11.42
N LEU A 144 5.78 -42.83 11.14
CA LEU A 144 6.10 -41.77 10.19
C LEU A 144 6.11 -40.44 10.93
N LEU A 145 7.27 -39.77 10.91
CA LEU A 145 7.43 -38.42 11.41
C LEU A 145 7.55 -37.46 10.21
N ARG A 146 6.66 -36.47 10.14
CA ARG A 146 6.75 -35.35 9.22
C ARG A 146 6.97 -34.07 10.00
N ALA A 147 7.96 -33.28 9.57
CA ALA A 147 8.12 -31.91 10.02
C ALA A 147 8.29 -30.99 8.81
N THR A 148 7.53 -29.91 8.75
CA THR A 148 7.69 -28.84 7.76
C THR A 148 7.84 -27.53 8.51
N GLN A 149 8.94 -26.82 8.24
CA GLN A 149 9.20 -25.51 8.80
C GLN A 149 9.46 -24.55 7.65
N ALA A 150 8.68 -23.49 7.58
CA ALA A 150 8.85 -22.44 6.58
C ALA A 150 8.63 -21.07 7.22
N HIS A 151 9.48 -20.13 6.84
CA HIS A 151 9.48 -18.77 7.36
C HIS A 151 9.63 -17.80 6.19
N ARG A 152 8.84 -16.74 6.16
CA ARG A 152 8.89 -15.71 5.11
C ARG A 152 8.63 -14.33 5.73
N ASP A 153 9.62 -13.45 5.57
CA ASP A 153 9.55 -12.06 5.97
C ASP A 153 9.42 -11.14 4.76
N SER A 154 8.60 -10.10 4.87
CA SER A 154 8.49 -9.04 3.88
C SER A 154 8.46 -7.69 4.57
N LYS A 155 9.36 -6.79 4.15
CA LYS A 155 9.47 -5.42 4.65
C LYS A 155 9.48 -4.47 3.46
N SER A 156 8.54 -3.52 3.43
CA SER A 156 8.55 -2.43 2.45
C SER A 156 8.56 -1.08 3.16
N LEU A 157 9.29 -0.12 2.59
CA LEU A 157 9.41 1.24 3.09
C LEU A 157 9.14 2.22 1.94
N THR A 158 8.24 3.17 2.17
CA THR A 158 7.95 4.27 1.23
C THR A 158 8.17 5.59 1.95
N ALA A 159 8.94 6.51 1.35
CA ALA A 159 9.28 7.79 1.97
C ALA A 159 8.99 8.98 1.05
N PRO A 160 7.74 9.50 0.99
CA PRO A 160 7.45 10.69 0.20
C PRO A 160 7.95 11.95 0.90
N VAL A 161 8.42 12.90 0.08
CA VAL A 161 8.88 14.22 0.52
C VAL A 161 8.08 15.33 -0.16
N ALA A 162 7.72 16.37 0.58
CA ALA A 162 7.04 17.55 0.08
C ALA A 162 7.69 18.83 0.64
N THR A 163 7.86 19.85 -0.19
CA THR A 163 8.41 21.15 0.23
C THR A 163 7.31 22.20 0.23
N VAL A 164 7.15 22.90 1.35
CA VAL A 164 6.10 23.91 1.57
C VAL A 164 6.71 25.20 2.12
N LEU A 165 6.04 26.33 1.94
CA LEU A 165 6.39 27.54 2.68
C LEU A 165 5.93 27.40 4.13
N SER A 166 6.72 27.95 5.06
CA SER A 166 6.38 27.98 6.47
C SER A 166 5.05 28.70 6.69
N GLY A 167 4.08 27.99 7.27
CA GLY A 167 2.72 28.50 7.53
C GLY A 167 1.74 28.33 6.37
N GLU A 168 2.14 27.73 5.24
CA GLU A 168 1.26 27.38 4.14
C GLU A 168 0.86 25.89 4.21
N SER A 169 -0.42 25.59 4.02
CA SER A 169 -0.91 24.20 3.95
C SER A 169 -0.69 23.62 2.55
N ALA A 170 -0.15 22.41 2.48
CA ALA A 170 -0.11 21.64 1.24
C ALA A 170 -0.82 20.29 1.43
N ASN A 171 -1.34 19.75 0.32
CA ASN A 171 -1.97 18.44 0.28
C ASN A 171 -1.17 17.53 -0.69
N PHE A 172 -1.01 16.26 -0.34
CA PHE A 172 -0.33 15.25 -1.14
C PHE A 172 -1.19 13.99 -1.24
N ASN A 173 -1.49 13.54 -2.46
CA ASN A 173 -2.28 12.33 -2.72
C ASN A 173 -1.46 11.33 -3.54
N ILE A 174 -1.50 10.06 -3.15
CA ILE A 174 -0.91 8.95 -3.90
C ILE A 174 -2.04 8.10 -4.46
N ASN A 175 -2.18 8.06 -5.79
CA ASN A 175 -3.16 7.20 -6.45
C ASN A 175 -2.46 5.97 -7.04
N ARG A 176 -3.05 4.78 -6.84
CA ARG A 176 -2.61 3.56 -7.54
C ARG A 176 -3.60 3.25 -8.67
N THR A 177 -3.10 3.28 -9.90
CA THR A 177 -3.87 2.85 -11.07
C THR A 177 -3.50 1.41 -11.42
N VAL A 178 -4.49 0.53 -11.49
CA VAL A 178 -4.31 -0.81 -12.05
C VAL A 178 -4.88 -0.81 -13.46
N ILE A 179 -4.09 -1.32 -14.40
CA ILE A 179 -4.50 -1.48 -15.79
C ILE A 179 -4.96 -2.92 -15.96
N LEU A 180 -6.26 -3.10 -16.21
CA LEU A 180 -6.80 -4.40 -16.57
C LEU A 180 -6.76 -4.54 -18.10
N PRO A 181 -6.09 -5.59 -18.65
CA PRO A 181 -6.21 -5.91 -20.07
C PRO A 181 -7.61 -6.48 -20.32
N LEU A 182 -8.35 -5.86 -21.24
CA LEU A 182 -9.61 -6.43 -21.71
C LEU A 182 -9.34 -7.44 -22.83
N PRO A 183 -10.22 -8.45 -23.00
CA PRO A 183 -10.18 -9.31 -24.17
C PRO A 183 -10.14 -8.46 -25.45
N PRO A 184 -9.24 -8.77 -26.41
CA PRO A 184 -9.14 -7.98 -27.63
C PRO A 184 -10.44 -8.09 -28.43
N ILE A 185 -10.89 -6.96 -28.98
CA ILE A 185 -12.00 -6.97 -29.93
C ILE A 185 -11.49 -7.58 -31.23
N GLN A 186 -12.04 -8.72 -31.63
CA GLN A 186 -11.81 -9.30 -32.94
C GLN A 186 -12.73 -8.61 -33.95
N THR A 187 -12.23 -7.63 -34.69
CA THR A 187 -12.92 -7.14 -35.89
C THR A 187 -12.83 -8.22 -36.96
N GLN A 188 -13.92 -8.97 -37.12
CA GLN A 188 -14.12 -9.90 -38.24
C GLN A 188 -13.95 -9.11 -39.55
N GLY A 189 -12.89 -9.40 -40.30
CA GLY A 189 -12.68 -8.82 -41.62
C GLY A 189 -13.83 -9.20 -42.54
N VAL A 190 -14.46 -8.22 -43.17
CA VAL A 190 -15.46 -8.47 -44.22
C VAL A 190 -14.75 -9.06 -45.44
N ILE A 191 -15.17 -10.25 -45.88
CA ILE A 191 -14.71 -10.84 -47.14
C ILE A 191 -15.34 -10.06 -48.29
N THR A 192 -14.55 -9.28 -49.03
CA THR A 192 -14.99 -8.67 -50.28
C THR A 192 -14.65 -9.59 -51.45
N THR A 193 -15.64 -10.24 -52.04
CA THR A 193 -15.47 -11.13 -53.20
C THR A 193 -15.34 -10.31 -54.48
N GLY A 194 -14.11 -10.18 -55.01
CA GLY A 194 -13.83 -9.61 -56.33
C GLY A 194 -13.63 -10.69 -57.40
N ALA A 195 -13.96 -10.37 -58.66
CA ALA A 195 -14.13 -11.31 -59.78
C ALA A 195 -12.85 -11.96 -60.38
N VAL A 196 -11.74 -12.04 -59.64
CA VAL A 196 -10.53 -12.74 -60.08
C VAL A 196 -9.98 -13.56 -58.91
N THR A 197 -9.79 -14.86 -59.14
CA THR A 197 -9.40 -15.90 -58.18
C THR A 197 -8.24 -15.49 -57.28
N GLY A 198 -8.56 -15.14 -56.04
CA GLY A 198 -7.60 -14.93 -54.96
C GLY A 198 -8.31 -14.42 -53.71
N THR A 199 -8.62 -15.30 -52.77
CA THR A 199 -9.10 -14.92 -51.44
C THR A 199 -7.95 -14.29 -50.66
N GLN A 200 -7.96 -12.97 -50.47
CA GLN A 200 -7.09 -12.30 -49.49
C GLN A 200 -7.88 -12.11 -48.19
N GLN A 201 -7.58 -12.91 -47.18
CA GLN A 201 -8.08 -12.71 -45.82
C GLN A 201 -7.29 -11.55 -45.20
N ALA A 202 -7.87 -10.35 -45.16
CA ALA A 202 -7.32 -9.27 -44.34
C ALA A 202 -7.46 -9.69 -42.87
N GLY A 203 -6.33 -10.04 -42.24
CA GLY A 203 -6.29 -10.47 -40.84
C GLY A 203 -6.93 -9.42 -39.94
N GLY A 204 -7.90 -9.84 -39.13
CA GLY A 204 -8.49 -8.99 -38.10
C GLY A 204 -7.39 -8.47 -37.18
N ALA A 205 -7.26 -7.14 -37.10
CA ALA A 205 -6.29 -6.52 -36.22
C ALA A 205 -6.79 -6.65 -34.77
N ASN A 206 -6.09 -7.44 -33.95
CA ASN A 206 -6.30 -7.45 -32.50
C ASN A 206 -5.88 -6.08 -31.95
N GLN A 207 -6.84 -5.23 -31.61
CA GLN A 207 -6.58 -3.98 -30.91
C GLN A 207 -6.59 -4.27 -29.39
N PRO A 208 -5.45 -4.15 -28.68
CA PRO A 208 -5.43 -4.30 -27.23
C PRO A 208 -6.18 -3.14 -26.57
N GLN A 209 -7.11 -3.47 -25.68
CA GLN A 209 -7.87 -2.47 -24.91
C GLN A 209 -7.46 -2.53 -23.44
N TYR A 210 -7.25 -1.36 -22.85
CA TYR A 210 -6.85 -1.18 -21.46
C TYR A 210 -7.87 -0.28 -20.75
N LEU A 211 -8.37 -0.71 -19.58
CA LEU A 211 -9.18 0.15 -18.70
C LEU A 211 -8.32 0.53 -17.48
N PRO A 212 -7.92 1.80 -17.34
CA PRO A 212 -7.32 2.28 -16.11
C PRO A 212 -8.41 2.41 -15.04
N VAL A 213 -8.34 1.60 -13.98
CA VAL A 213 -9.22 1.73 -12.82
C VAL A 213 -8.42 2.36 -11.68
N PRO A 214 -8.81 3.55 -11.19
CA PRO A 214 -8.23 4.10 -9.96
C PRO A 214 -8.71 3.26 -8.77
N ILE A 215 -7.76 2.69 -8.03
CA ILE A 215 -8.06 1.99 -6.78
C ILE A 215 -7.88 3.00 -5.65
N GLY A 216 -8.99 3.41 -5.04
CA GLY A 216 -9.13 4.03 -3.71
C GLY A 216 -8.18 5.15 -3.28
N SER A 217 -8.77 6.30 -2.90
CA SER A 217 -8.15 7.34 -2.07
C SER A 217 -7.74 6.85 -0.69
#